data_AF-A0A399WC79-F1
#
_entry.id   AF-A0A399WC79-F1
#
_cell.length_a   1.000
_cell.length_b   1.000
_cell.length_c   1.000
_cell.angle_alpha   90.00
_cell.angle_beta   90.00
_cell.angle_gamma   90.00
#
_symmetry.space_group_name_H-M   'P 1'
#
loop_
_entity.id
_entity.type
_entity.pdbx_description
1 polymer ?
#
loop_
_entity_poly.entity_id
_entity_poly.type
_entity_poly.pdbx_seq_one_letter_code
_entity_poly.pdbx_strand_id
1 'polypeptide(L)'
;MGTESCLTVVKHGLLCAAAAWVSLAPLMEVANSASADTNWQTNTVNIQERYGKLPLHFTQNNGQMDTRVRFYEKGSGHATFFTERGMYLSLVNAEVVRLIPLGARNNPEITAEELLEGKVNYLIGNDPGKWKTKIRTHKAIVYKDIYKGIDMKFYGNNRQFEYDIIVNPGANPSRIQLSYKGIEDVKITEEGNMEIGLKEGKLIQKKPYVYQEIQGKKVEVDGRFVIRGHRSFSGKVSDNMDARNGQGQCHIYGFQVASYDKRYPLIIDPILIYSTYLGGSRPDYAYGIAVDSAGNAYVTGRTWSPDFPVVNAIDKSRNKSEDVFITKLNAEGTGIVYSTYLGGNDRDYGYGIAVDSAGNAYVAGRTISSDFPVVHAIDDSGNGEYDAFVTKLNAEGTSIVYSTYLGGSDRDHVYGIAVDSARNAYIAGWTISSDFPPPTWEAVVPIMPMESPWIAGEMRILPDGHGLRTFPSHMRSMTAATENMTPS
;
A
#
# COMPACT_ATOMS: atom_id res chain seq x y z
N MET A 1 -64.30 18.41 19.16
CA MET A 1 -64.83 17.76 20.38
C MET A 1 -63.82 16.70 20.77
N GLY A 2 -63.18 16.70 21.95
CA GLY A 2 -63.12 17.68 23.04
C GLY A 2 -61.77 17.51 23.79
N THR A 3 -61.19 18.56 24.36
CA THR A 3 -61.21 18.82 25.83
C THR A 3 -60.65 17.65 26.66
N GLU A 4 -59.41 17.74 27.17
CA GLU A 4 -59.06 18.35 28.47
C GLU A 4 -59.56 17.51 29.67
N SER A 5 -58.70 16.94 30.54
CA SER A 5 -57.79 17.54 31.57
C SER A 5 -58.38 17.34 32.98
N CYS A 6 -57.62 17.72 34.04
CA CYS A 6 -58.06 17.79 35.45
C CYS A 6 -58.30 16.44 36.19
N LEU A 7 -58.03 16.28 37.49
CA LEU A 7 -57.22 17.04 38.48
C LEU A 7 -56.90 16.08 39.67
N THR A 8 -55.75 16.15 40.38
CA THR A 8 -55.58 16.77 41.73
C THR A 8 -54.31 16.10 42.32
N VAL A 9 -53.16 16.71 42.68
CA VAL A 9 -52.73 18.01 43.25
C VAL A 9 -52.72 18.04 44.80
N VAL A 10 -51.75 18.78 45.38
CA VAL A 10 -51.38 18.91 46.82
C VAL A 10 -50.52 17.76 47.36
N LYS A 11 -49.43 17.92 48.14
CA LYS A 11 -48.39 18.95 48.47
C LYS A 11 -47.26 18.15 49.22
N HIS A 12 -46.00 18.54 49.47
CA HIS A 12 -45.19 19.78 49.48
C HIS A 12 -43.76 19.43 48.94
N GLY A 13 -42.79 20.34 48.73
CA GLY A 13 -42.80 21.81 48.70
C GLY A 13 -41.38 22.42 48.83
N LEU A 14 -41.23 23.68 48.39
CA LEU A 14 -40.07 24.61 48.51
C LEU A 14 -38.73 24.25 47.83
N LEU A 15 -37.92 25.20 47.32
CA LEU A 15 -38.20 26.48 46.61
C LEU A 15 -36.88 27.02 45.95
N CYS A 16 -36.96 27.56 44.71
CA CYS A 16 -36.07 28.51 43.97
C CYS A 16 -34.51 28.48 44.10
N ALA A 17 -33.65 28.65 43.08
CA ALA A 17 -33.62 29.55 41.88
C ALA A 17 -33.30 31.04 42.22
N ALA A 18 -32.50 31.83 41.48
CA ALA A 18 -31.75 31.65 40.22
C ALA A 18 -30.47 32.55 40.17
N ALA A 19 -29.83 32.76 39.01
CA ALA A 19 -28.53 33.46 38.84
C ALA A 19 -28.62 34.84 38.13
N ALA A 20 -27.60 35.70 38.31
CA ALA A 20 -27.34 36.92 37.53
C ALA A 20 -25.86 37.39 37.60
N TRP A 21 -25.43 38.22 36.65
CA TRP A 21 -24.11 38.91 36.59
C TRP A 21 -24.26 40.41 36.93
N VAL A 22 -23.16 41.11 37.29
CA VAL A 22 -22.79 42.49 36.88
C VAL A 22 -21.37 42.87 37.42
N SER A 23 -20.84 44.04 37.03
CA SER A 23 -19.41 44.34 36.82
C SER A 23 -18.74 45.41 37.70
N LEU A 24 -17.41 45.55 37.50
CA LEU A 24 -16.52 46.74 37.65
C LEU A 24 -15.71 46.94 38.96
N ALA A 25 -14.51 47.51 38.77
CA ALA A 25 -13.43 47.72 39.74
C ALA A 25 -13.33 49.20 40.20
N PRO A 26 -12.29 49.62 40.97
CA PRO A 26 -11.23 50.42 40.33
C PRO A 26 -9.80 50.40 40.98
N LEU A 27 -8.81 50.92 40.21
CA LEU A 27 -7.51 51.49 40.62
C LEU A 27 -6.45 50.52 41.23
N MET A 28 -5.13 50.76 41.12
CA MET A 28 -4.39 52.00 40.77
C MET A 28 -3.27 51.78 39.72
N GLU A 29 -2.50 52.83 39.40
CA GLU A 29 -1.82 53.03 38.11
C GLU A 29 -0.34 53.47 38.25
N VAL A 30 0.57 52.90 37.44
CA VAL A 30 1.86 53.51 37.03
C VAL A 30 2.21 53.00 35.62
N ALA A 31 2.68 53.88 34.73
CA ALA A 31 3.08 53.53 33.37
C ALA A 31 4.61 53.67 33.14
N ASN A 32 5.19 52.84 32.26
CA ASN A 32 5.87 53.33 31.05
C ASN A 32 6.36 52.20 30.11
N SER A 33 6.61 52.57 28.86
CA SER A 33 7.05 51.68 27.77
C SER A 33 8.57 51.56 27.65
N ALA A 34 9.09 50.35 27.50
CA ALA A 34 10.36 50.06 26.83
C ALA A 34 10.38 48.63 26.29
N SER A 35 10.94 48.41 25.10
CA SER A 35 11.04 47.11 24.43
C SER A 35 12.49 46.63 24.32
N ALA A 36 12.81 45.44 24.85
CA ALA A 36 13.96 44.64 24.43
C ALA A 36 13.88 43.19 24.95
N ASP A 37 14.00 42.22 24.03
CA ASP A 37 14.67 40.93 24.14
C ASP A 37 14.61 40.13 25.46
N THR A 38 13.54 39.34 25.63
CA THR A 38 13.55 38.10 26.42
C THR A 38 13.61 36.87 25.51
N ASN A 39 14.78 36.65 24.88
CA ASN A 39 15.00 35.58 23.90
C ASN A 39 15.10 34.18 24.56
N TRP A 40 14.01 33.73 25.18
CA TRP A 40 13.82 32.34 25.58
C TRP A 40 13.51 31.51 24.33
N GLN A 41 14.55 31.05 23.62
CA GLN A 41 14.41 29.97 22.65
C GLN A 41 14.03 28.68 23.38
N THR A 42 12.74 28.53 23.66
CA THR A 42 12.14 27.25 23.98
C THR A 42 12.36 26.34 22.78
N ASN A 43 13.28 25.38 22.94
CA ASN A 43 13.61 24.41 21.90
C ASN A 43 12.51 23.32 21.87
N THR A 44 11.28 23.75 21.55
CA THR A 44 10.06 22.94 21.43
C THR A 44 10.13 22.09 20.17
N VAL A 45 11.05 21.14 20.16
CA VAL A 45 11.07 20.01 19.22
C VAL A 45 9.68 19.38 19.24
N ASN A 46 9.00 19.40 18.09
CA ASN A 46 7.60 19.05 18.00
C ASN A 46 7.36 17.59 18.41
N ILE A 47 6.83 17.38 19.62
CA ILE A 47 6.62 16.03 20.18
C ILE A 47 5.59 15.25 19.33
N GLN A 48 4.62 15.93 18.72
CA GLN A 48 3.65 15.30 17.81
C GLN A 48 4.24 14.89 16.46
N GLU A 49 5.37 15.48 16.01
CA GLU A 49 6.08 14.98 14.81
C GLU A 49 6.86 13.69 15.07
N ARG A 50 7.19 13.38 16.33
CA ARG A 50 7.83 12.10 16.73
C ARG A 50 6.81 11.06 17.19
N TYR A 51 5.70 11.46 17.82
CA TYR A 51 4.63 10.55 18.20
C TYR A 51 3.95 9.97 16.94
N GLY A 52 4.04 8.66 16.74
CA GLY A 52 3.63 8.00 15.50
C GLY A 52 4.75 7.84 14.45
N LYS A 53 5.96 8.39 14.68
CA LYS A 53 7.17 8.17 13.85
C LYS A 53 8.29 7.42 14.59
N LEU A 54 7.95 6.59 15.57
CA LEU A 54 8.94 5.73 16.23
C LEU A 54 9.56 4.74 15.21
N PRO A 55 10.89 4.52 15.26
CA PRO A 55 11.55 3.49 14.45
C PRO A 55 11.19 2.09 14.95
N LEU A 56 11.44 1.09 14.10
CA LEU A 56 11.46 -0.32 14.51
C LEU A 56 12.49 -0.48 15.64
N HIS A 57 12.10 -1.15 16.72
CA HIS A 57 12.89 -1.21 17.95
C HIS A 57 12.75 -2.55 18.67
N PHE A 58 13.83 -2.97 19.30
CA PHE A 58 13.94 -4.24 20.00
C PHE A 58 13.81 -4.01 21.50
N THR A 59 12.80 -4.61 22.12
CA THR A 59 12.51 -4.51 23.55
C THR A 59 13.09 -5.72 24.28
N GLN A 60 13.82 -5.48 25.37
CA GLN A 60 14.37 -6.54 26.22
C GLN A 60 13.27 -7.23 27.04
N ASN A 61 13.29 -8.57 27.13
CA ASN A 61 12.37 -9.30 27.99
C ASN A 61 12.83 -9.30 29.46
N ASN A 62 12.16 -8.49 30.28
CA ASN A 62 12.32 -8.39 31.74
C ASN A 62 11.21 -9.14 32.49
N GLY A 63 10.71 -10.23 31.88
CA GLY A 63 9.61 -11.05 32.39
C GLY A 63 8.22 -10.53 32.05
N GLN A 64 8.06 -9.91 30.87
CA GLN A 64 6.76 -9.55 30.28
C GLN A 64 6.35 -10.44 29.08
N MET A 65 7.27 -11.29 28.59
CA MET A 65 7.03 -12.35 27.60
C MET A 65 7.55 -13.69 28.14
N ASP A 66 7.22 -14.78 27.43
CA ASP A 66 7.73 -16.15 27.67
C ASP A 66 9.24 -16.18 27.94
N THR A 67 9.67 -17.00 28.91
CA THR A 67 11.06 -17.03 29.42
C THR A 67 12.09 -17.52 28.39
N ARG A 68 11.68 -18.04 27.23
CA ARG A 68 12.56 -18.37 26.09
C ARG A 68 12.88 -17.16 25.22
N VAL A 69 12.08 -16.10 25.30
CA VAL A 69 12.30 -14.83 24.58
C VAL A 69 13.35 -14.01 25.31
N ARG A 70 14.37 -13.54 24.59
CA ARG A 70 15.42 -12.62 25.09
C ARG A 70 15.09 -11.17 24.71
N PHE A 71 14.75 -10.95 23.44
CA PHE A 71 14.29 -9.69 22.89
C PHE A 71 13.08 -9.92 21.98
N TYR A 72 12.30 -8.87 21.74
CA TYR A 72 11.24 -8.89 20.74
C TYR A 72 11.01 -7.52 20.11
N GLU A 73 10.42 -7.54 18.93
CA GLU A 73 9.90 -6.40 18.18
C GLU A 73 8.38 -6.64 17.99
N LYS A 74 7.58 -5.58 17.93
CA LYS A 74 6.13 -5.66 17.64
C LYS A 74 5.67 -4.42 16.86
N GLY A 75 5.04 -4.64 15.71
CA GLY A 75 4.35 -3.61 14.95
C GLY A 75 2.83 -3.73 15.06
N SER A 76 2.12 -3.00 14.19
CA SER A 76 0.71 -3.31 13.94
C SER A 76 0.65 -4.61 13.14
N GLY A 77 -0.04 -5.62 13.66
CA GLY A 77 -0.30 -6.88 12.95
C GLY A 77 0.88 -7.86 12.76
N HIS A 78 2.08 -7.55 13.27
CA HIS A 78 3.19 -8.50 13.32
C HIS A 78 3.97 -8.43 14.65
N ALA A 79 4.69 -9.51 14.98
CA ALA A 79 5.57 -9.58 16.13
C ALA A 79 6.76 -10.51 15.89
N THR A 80 7.98 -10.02 16.11
CA THR A 80 9.21 -10.78 15.94
C THR A 80 9.85 -11.11 17.29
N PHE A 81 10.04 -12.40 17.59
CA PHE A 81 10.57 -12.87 18.88
C PHE A 81 11.93 -13.55 18.69
N PHE A 82 12.91 -13.16 19.52
CA PHE A 82 14.29 -13.61 19.44
C PHE A 82 14.63 -14.52 20.61
N THR A 83 15.04 -15.75 20.28
CA THR A 83 15.32 -16.83 21.23
C THR A 83 16.68 -17.47 20.93
N GLU A 84 17.24 -18.19 21.90
CA GLU A 84 18.44 -19.04 21.73
C GLU A 84 18.28 -20.14 20.67
N ARG A 85 17.06 -20.40 20.18
CA ARG A 85 16.74 -21.39 19.14
C ARG A 85 16.31 -20.75 17.80
N GLY A 86 16.64 -19.48 17.58
CA GLY A 86 16.31 -18.73 16.38
C GLY A 86 15.14 -17.75 16.56
N MET A 87 14.65 -17.26 15.43
CA MET A 87 13.70 -16.16 15.33
C MET A 87 12.30 -16.66 14.95
N TYR A 88 11.27 -16.06 15.55
CA TYR A 88 9.86 -16.36 15.28
C TYR A 88 9.16 -15.08 14.84
N LEU A 89 8.73 -15.00 13.59
CA LEU A 89 7.85 -13.95 13.08
C LEU A 89 6.41 -14.45 13.16
N SER A 90 5.58 -13.79 13.97
CA SER A 90 4.14 -14.00 13.99
C SER A 90 3.47 -12.92 13.15
N LEU A 91 2.55 -13.32 12.29
CA LEU A 91 1.67 -12.42 11.55
C LEU A 91 0.24 -12.50 12.13
N VAL A 92 -0.64 -11.57 11.72
CA VAL A 92 -2.10 -11.69 11.92
C VAL A 92 -2.61 -12.98 11.28
N ASN A 93 -3.75 -13.48 11.77
CA ASN A 93 -4.30 -14.82 11.47
C ASN A 93 -3.46 -16.00 12.00
N ALA A 94 -2.48 -15.71 12.88
CA ALA A 94 -1.70 -16.66 13.67
C ALA A 94 -0.75 -17.58 12.86
N GLU A 95 -0.38 -17.17 11.65
CA GLU A 95 0.75 -17.78 10.93
C GLU A 95 2.07 -17.38 11.60
N VAL A 96 2.86 -18.39 11.99
CA VAL A 96 4.16 -18.22 12.66
C VAL A 96 5.28 -18.74 11.76
N VAL A 97 5.88 -17.82 11.01
CA VAL A 97 7.07 -18.07 10.19
C VAL A 97 8.29 -18.10 11.10
N ARG A 98 8.89 -19.27 11.27
CA ARG A 98 10.10 -19.44 12.11
C ARG A 98 11.35 -19.55 11.24
N LEU A 99 12.32 -18.68 11.48
CA LEU A 99 13.65 -18.73 10.90
C LEU A 99 14.61 -19.46 11.87
N ILE A 100 15.12 -20.60 11.42
CA ILE A 100 15.91 -21.54 12.21
C ILE A 100 17.35 -21.59 11.67
N PRO A 101 18.36 -21.16 12.45
CA PRO A 101 19.75 -21.30 12.06
C PRO A 101 20.23 -22.73 12.37
N LEU A 102 20.22 -23.60 11.34
CA LEU A 102 20.62 -25.00 11.44
C LEU A 102 22.13 -25.11 11.57
N GLY A 103 22.61 -25.95 12.50
CA GLY A 103 24.04 -26.12 12.77
C GLY A 103 24.69 -24.94 13.52
N ALA A 104 23.89 -24.03 14.06
CA ALA A 104 24.33 -22.94 14.90
C ALA A 104 24.88 -23.43 16.26
N ARG A 105 25.59 -22.54 16.95
CA ARG A 105 26.05 -22.72 18.32
C ARG A 105 24.86 -22.90 19.27
N ASN A 106 24.90 -23.92 20.13
CA ASN A 106 23.91 -24.09 21.21
C ASN A 106 24.00 -22.89 22.16
N ASN A 107 22.85 -22.26 22.43
CA ASN A 107 22.71 -21.05 23.25
C ASN A 107 23.67 -19.93 22.79
N PRO A 108 23.43 -19.33 21.61
CA PRO A 108 24.22 -18.21 21.13
C PRO A 108 24.03 -16.99 22.05
N GLU A 109 25.06 -16.17 22.17
CA GLU A 109 24.96 -14.93 22.95
C GLU A 109 24.17 -13.89 22.14
N ILE A 110 23.07 -13.39 22.70
CA ILE A 110 22.22 -12.37 22.04
C ILE A 110 22.42 -11.05 22.77
N THR A 111 23.17 -10.14 22.15
CA THR A 111 23.41 -8.77 22.64
C THR A 111 22.47 -7.77 21.94
N ALA A 112 22.43 -6.54 22.44
CA ALA A 112 21.65 -5.46 21.85
C ALA A 112 22.48 -4.17 21.75
N GLU A 113 22.40 -3.51 20.61
CA GLU A 113 23.20 -2.34 20.24
C GLU A 113 22.34 -1.07 20.21
N GLU A 114 22.96 0.08 20.49
CA GLU A 114 22.36 1.43 20.53
C GLU A 114 21.04 1.52 21.35
N LEU A 115 21.15 1.97 22.60
CA LEU A 115 19.99 2.30 23.44
C LEU A 115 19.20 3.47 22.84
N LEU A 116 17.89 3.29 22.68
CA LEU A 116 16.96 4.33 22.23
C LEU A 116 16.35 5.07 23.43
N GLU A 117 15.90 6.32 23.20
CA GLU A 117 15.22 7.13 24.22
C GLU A 117 13.88 6.54 24.67
N GLY A 118 13.23 5.79 23.76
CA GLY A 118 11.93 5.16 23.93
C GLY A 118 11.91 4.06 24.99
N LYS A 119 10.81 4.00 25.75
CA LYS A 119 10.63 3.07 26.88
C LYS A 119 9.25 2.43 26.80
N VAL A 120 9.20 1.11 26.92
CA VAL A 120 7.94 0.35 26.94
C VAL A 120 7.48 0.15 28.39
N ASN A 121 6.17 0.15 28.62
CA ASN A 121 5.54 -0.10 29.91
C ASN A 121 4.38 -1.08 29.74
N TYR A 122 4.28 -2.08 30.62
CA TYR A 122 3.18 -3.03 30.70
C TYR A 122 2.48 -2.87 32.06
N LEU A 123 1.32 -2.23 32.05
CA LEU A 123 0.50 -1.95 33.24
C LEU A 123 -0.65 -2.95 33.31
N ILE A 124 -0.32 -4.24 33.45
CA ILE A 124 -1.30 -5.34 33.38
C ILE A 124 -1.93 -5.55 34.76
N GLY A 125 -3.25 -5.34 34.85
CA GLY A 125 -4.03 -5.49 36.08
C GLY A 125 -3.87 -4.33 37.07
N ASN A 126 -4.59 -4.40 38.18
CA ASN A 126 -4.67 -3.38 39.21
C ASN A 126 -3.58 -3.48 40.31
N ASP A 127 -2.54 -4.28 40.09
CA ASP A 127 -1.43 -4.52 41.03
C ASP A 127 -0.14 -3.87 40.52
N PRO A 128 0.29 -2.71 41.08
CA PRO A 128 1.51 -2.04 40.67
C PRO A 128 2.79 -2.87 40.84
N GLY A 129 2.80 -3.88 41.72
CA GLY A 129 3.92 -4.80 41.90
C GLY A 129 4.11 -5.76 40.72
N LYS A 130 3.07 -5.95 39.89
CA LYS A 130 3.14 -6.75 38.65
C LYS A 130 3.48 -5.91 37.41
N TRP A 131 3.39 -4.58 37.49
CA TRP A 131 3.67 -3.69 36.36
C TRP A 131 5.15 -3.72 35.97
N LYS A 132 5.45 -3.76 34.67
CA LYS A 132 6.81 -3.71 34.12
C LYS A 132 7.02 -2.37 33.44
N THR A 133 7.72 -1.45 34.09
CA THR A 133 7.88 -0.06 33.61
C THR A 133 9.33 0.25 33.20
N LYS A 134 9.50 1.32 32.42
CA LYS A 134 10.81 1.85 31.98
C LYS A 134 11.68 0.81 31.25
N ILE A 135 11.07 -0.14 30.55
CA ILE A 135 11.79 -1.19 29.81
C ILE A 135 12.55 -0.53 28.65
N ARG A 136 13.84 -0.83 28.55
CA ARG A 136 14.74 -0.30 27.52
C ARG A 136 14.39 -0.84 26.14
N THR A 137 14.55 0.01 25.14
CA THR A 137 14.47 -0.37 23.72
C THR A 137 15.81 -0.09 23.04
N HIS A 138 16.10 -0.88 22.00
CA HIS A 138 17.38 -0.91 21.30
C HIS A 138 17.14 -0.81 19.78
N LYS A 139 18.10 -0.26 19.05
CA LYS A 139 18.03 -0.09 17.59
C LYS A 139 18.35 -1.36 16.81
N ALA A 140 19.19 -2.23 17.38
CA ALA A 140 19.59 -3.50 16.78
C ALA A 140 19.86 -4.56 17.86
N ILE A 141 19.88 -5.83 17.43
CA ILE A 141 20.32 -6.98 18.23
C ILE A 141 21.31 -7.81 17.44
N VAL A 142 22.23 -8.50 18.13
CA VAL A 142 23.24 -9.34 17.48
C VAL A 142 23.32 -10.69 18.16
N TYR A 143 23.12 -11.75 17.38
CA TYR A 143 23.50 -13.10 17.74
C TYR A 143 25.01 -13.26 17.48
N LYS A 144 25.81 -13.21 18.54
CA LYS A 144 27.26 -13.32 18.50
C LYS A 144 27.72 -14.78 18.36
N ASP A 145 28.67 -15.02 17.45
CA ASP A 145 29.25 -16.33 17.15
C ASP A 145 28.17 -17.42 16.90
N ILE A 146 27.08 -17.04 16.21
CA ILE A 146 25.94 -17.93 15.92
C ILE A 146 26.39 -19.12 15.07
N TYR A 147 27.36 -18.89 14.18
CA TYR A 147 28.28 -19.93 13.69
C TYR A 147 29.70 -19.49 14.06
N LYS A 148 30.64 -20.44 14.14
CA LYS A 148 32.04 -20.14 14.48
C LYS A 148 32.63 -19.02 13.60
N GLY A 149 32.83 -17.83 14.19
CA GLY A 149 33.34 -16.64 13.51
C GLY A 149 32.32 -15.85 12.69
N ILE A 150 31.02 -16.09 12.86
CA ILE A 150 29.94 -15.41 12.12
C ILE A 150 28.91 -14.89 13.11
N ASP A 151 28.62 -13.59 13.04
CA ASP A 151 27.51 -12.97 13.76
C ASP A 151 26.29 -12.83 12.84
N MET A 152 25.09 -12.77 13.42
CA MET A 152 23.86 -12.39 12.71
C MET A 152 23.21 -11.21 13.44
N LYS A 153 23.15 -10.05 12.77
CA LYS A 153 22.66 -8.79 13.31
C LYS A 153 21.30 -8.46 12.70
N PHE A 154 20.32 -8.14 13.53
CA PHE A 154 18.99 -7.70 13.10
C PHE A 154 18.80 -6.23 13.48
N TYR A 155 18.26 -5.43 12.58
CA TYR A 155 18.07 -3.99 12.79
C TYR A 155 16.86 -3.46 12.00
N GLY A 156 16.51 -2.20 12.25
CA GLY A 156 15.43 -1.50 11.56
C GLY A 156 15.95 -0.43 10.61
N ASN A 157 15.52 -0.47 9.35
CA ASN A 157 15.80 0.55 8.33
C ASN A 157 14.47 1.04 7.74
N ASN A 158 14.15 2.34 7.83
CA ASN A 158 12.87 2.89 7.36
C ASN A 158 11.59 2.11 7.79
N ARG A 159 11.61 1.51 9.01
CA ARG A 159 10.62 0.56 9.57
C ARG A 159 10.62 -0.86 8.98
N GLN A 160 11.36 -1.10 7.91
CA GLN A 160 11.61 -2.44 7.38
C GLN A 160 12.55 -3.21 8.31
N PHE A 161 12.37 -4.53 8.33
CA PHE A 161 13.15 -5.45 9.14
C PHE A 161 14.27 -6.06 8.30
N GLU A 162 15.51 -5.69 8.61
CA GLU A 162 16.71 -6.09 7.89
C GLU A 162 17.64 -6.93 8.77
N TYR A 163 18.52 -7.73 8.15
CA TYR A 163 19.55 -8.47 8.86
C TYR A 163 20.85 -8.64 8.08
N ASP A 164 21.97 -8.34 8.74
CA ASP A 164 23.31 -8.68 8.25
C ASP A 164 23.69 -10.08 8.73
N ILE A 165 24.39 -10.84 7.88
CA ILE A 165 25.25 -11.94 8.32
C ILE A 165 26.70 -11.48 8.17
N ILE A 166 27.37 -11.31 9.31
CA ILE A 166 28.70 -10.71 9.42
C ILE A 166 29.72 -11.84 9.55
N VAL A 167 30.38 -12.17 8.44
CA VAL A 167 31.38 -13.23 8.36
C VAL A 167 32.75 -12.62 8.68
N ASN A 168 33.25 -12.85 9.89
CA ASN A 168 34.51 -12.25 10.37
C ASN A 168 35.73 -12.81 9.62
N PRO A 169 36.90 -12.13 9.66
CA PRO A 169 38.13 -12.59 9.02
C PRO A 169 38.46 -14.06 9.32
N GLY A 170 38.80 -14.82 8.29
CA GLY A 170 39.07 -16.26 8.37
C GLY A 170 37.86 -17.19 8.58
N ALA A 171 36.65 -16.68 8.82
CA ALA A 171 35.44 -17.51 8.93
C ALA A 171 35.01 -18.11 7.57
N ASN A 172 34.08 -19.07 7.60
CA ASN A 172 33.63 -19.80 6.40
C ASN A 172 32.11 -19.62 6.17
N PRO A 173 31.67 -18.83 5.17
CA PRO A 173 30.26 -18.56 4.91
C PRO A 173 29.46 -19.82 4.52
N SER A 174 30.11 -20.87 4.00
CA SER A 174 29.45 -22.15 3.68
C SER A 174 28.97 -22.92 4.92
N ARG A 175 29.21 -22.41 6.14
CA ARG A 175 28.60 -22.90 7.39
C ARG A 175 27.16 -22.41 7.57
N ILE A 176 26.76 -21.31 6.93
CA ILE A 176 25.45 -20.70 7.09
C ILE A 176 24.40 -21.62 6.45
N GLN A 177 23.50 -22.17 7.28
CA GLN A 177 22.34 -22.96 6.85
C GLN A 177 21.12 -22.47 7.61
N LEU A 178 20.30 -21.67 6.93
CA LEU A 178 19.05 -21.16 7.47
C LEU A 178 17.90 -22.01 6.96
N SER A 179 16.83 -22.14 7.75
CA SER A 179 15.62 -22.86 7.35
C SER A 179 14.38 -22.12 7.83
N TYR A 180 13.40 -21.99 6.95
CA TYR A 180 12.05 -21.61 7.35
C TYR A 180 11.23 -22.83 7.78
N LYS A 181 10.24 -22.60 8.65
CA LYS A 181 9.13 -23.48 9.03
C LYS A 181 7.88 -22.61 9.22
N GLY A 182 6.69 -23.12 8.90
CA GLY A 182 5.46 -22.32 8.88
C GLY A 182 5.30 -21.54 7.58
N ILE A 183 5.67 -22.17 6.48
CA ILE A 183 5.69 -21.66 5.11
C ILE A 183 5.25 -22.80 4.17
N GLU A 184 4.87 -22.48 2.94
CA GLU A 184 4.47 -23.47 1.93
C GLU A 184 5.62 -23.85 1.00
N ASP A 185 6.37 -22.87 0.50
CA ASP A 185 7.52 -23.09 -0.39
C ASP A 185 8.67 -22.09 -0.16
N VAL A 186 9.81 -22.39 -0.80
CA VAL A 186 10.92 -21.44 -0.99
C VAL A 186 11.50 -21.72 -2.37
N LYS A 187 11.66 -20.67 -3.17
CA LYS A 187 12.27 -20.71 -4.50
C LYS A 187 13.16 -19.49 -4.74
N ILE A 188 14.13 -19.61 -5.64
CA ILE A 188 14.97 -18.50 -6.09
C ILE A 188 14.52 -18.10 -7.50
N THR A 189 14.31 -16.81 -7.75
CA THR A 189 13.91 -16.26 -9.05
C THR A 189 15.11 -16.09 -10.00
N GLU A 190 14.85 -15.78 -11.27
CA GLU A 190 15.92 -15.57 -12.27
C GLU A 190 16.79 -14.33 -11.96
N GLU A 191 16.22 -13.31 -11.30
CA GLU A 191 16.95 -12.15 -10.79
C GLU A 191 17.75 -12.44 -9.50
N GLY A 192 17.64 -13.67 -8.97
CA GLY A 192 18.31 -14.13 -7.75
C GLY A 192 17.60 -13.81 -6.44
N ASN A 193 16.35 -13.31 -6.49
CA ASN A 193 15.53 -13.04 -5.31
C ASN A 193 15.03 -14.35 -4.69
N MET A 194 14.76 -14.38 -3.39
CA MET A 194 14.08 -15.51 -2.74
C MET A 194 12.61 -15.15 -2.49
N GLU A 195 11.71 -15.93 -3.07
CA GLU A 195 10.30 -15.91 -2.67
C GLU A 195 10.06 -17.01 -1.64
N ILE A 196 9.30 -16.66 -0.60
CA ILE A 196 8.91 -17.52 0.52
C ILE A 196 7.38 -17.54 0.54
N GLY A 197 6.76 -18.64 0.12
CA GLY A 197 5.30 -18.79 0.11
C GLY A 197 4.72 -18.88 1.53
N LEU A 198 3.74 -18.03 1.81
CA LEU A 198 2.88 -18.12 2.99
C LEU A 198 1.50 -18.60 2.56
N LYS A 199 0.67 -19.09 3.50
CA LYS A 199 -0.71 -19.44 3.17
C LYS A 199 -1.52 -18.18 2.82
N GLU A 200 -1.19 -17.04 3.42
CA GLU A 200 -1.74 -15.72 3.08
C GLU A 200 -0.67 -14.77 2.50
N GLY A 201 -0.17 -15.11 1.31
CA GLY A 201 0.70 -14.24 0.48
C GLY A 201 2.13 -14.76 0.30
N LYS A 202 3.09 -13.85 0.16
CA LYS A 202 4.53 -14.20 0.05
C LYS A 202 5.41 -13.14 0.69
N LEU A 203 6.57 -13.57 1.20
CA LEU A 203 7.67 -12.67 1.56
C LEU A 203 8.74 -12.75 0.46
N ILE A 204 9.31 -11.60 0.08
CA ILE A 204 10.36 -11.52 -0.94
C ILE A 204 11.62 -10.90 -0.32
N GLN A 205 12.71 -11.66 -0.32
CA GLN A 205 14.05 -11.12 -0.13
C GLN A 205 14.68 -10.88 -1.50
N LYS A 206 15.24 -9.69 -1.76
CA LYS A 206 16.08 -9.47 -2.95
C LYS A 206 17.30 -10.38 -2.92
N LYS A 207 17.95 -10.58 -4.08
CA LYS A 207 19.30 -11.16 -4.14
C LYS A 207 20.16 -10.50 -3.04
N PRO A 208 20.95 -11.26 -2.26
CA PRO A 208 21.71 -10.66 -1.17
C PRO A 208 22.75 -9.69 -1.75
N TYR A 209 22.78 -8.47 -1.22
CA TYR A 209 23.92 -7.59 -1.47
C TYR A 209 25.09 -8.10 -0.62
N VAL A 210 26.21 -8.40 -1.25
CA VAL A 210 27.35 -9.03 -0.56
C VAL A 210 28.58 -8.18 -0.81
N TYR A 211 29.24 -7.75 0.26
CA TYR A 211 30.32 -6.77 0.15
C TYR A 211 31.35 -6.90 1.29
N GLN A 212 32.50 -6.29 1.09
CA GLN A 212 33.49 -6.04 2.13
C GLN A 212 33.67 -4.53 2.30
N GLU A 213 33.95 -4.05 3.52
CA GLU A 213 34.40 -2.68 3.71
C GLU A 213 35.92 -2.64 3.79
N ILE A 214 36.55 -2.04 2.78
CA ILE A 214 38.01 -1.95 2.63
C ILE A 214 38.36 -0.47 2.51
N GLN A 215 39.14 0.04 3.48
CA GLN A 215 39.55 1.45 3.55
C GLN A 215 38.36 2.44 3.47
N GLY A 216 37.22 2.10 4.11
CA GLY A 216 36.01 2.92 4.12
C GLY A 216 35.20 2.90 2.82
N LYS A 217 35.48 1.96 1.91
CA LYS A 217 34.70 1.74 0.67
C LYS A 217 34.05 0.37 0.68
N LYS A 218 32.77 0.29 0.30
CA LYS A 218 32.13 -0.99 -0.02
C LYS A 218 32.72 -1.53 -1.33
N VAL A 219 33.24 -2.75 -1.27
CA VAL A 219 33.69 -3.54 -2.42
C VAL A 219 32.71 -4.69 -2.56
N GLU A 220 31.89 -4.67 -3.61
CA GLU A 220 30.92 -5.75 -3.89
C GLU A 220 31.63 -7.06 -4.24
N VAL A 221 31.03 -8.17 -3.83
CA VAL A 221 31.50 -9.54 -4.09
C VAL A 221 30.28 -10.34 -4.56
N ASP A 222 30.36 -10.98 -5.72
CA ASP A 222 29.25 -11.76 -6.27
C ASP A 222 28.69 -12.77 -5.25
N GLY A 223 27.41 -12.58 -4.91
CA GLY A 223 26.70 -13.37 -3.90
C GLY A 223 25.30 -13.76 -4.36
N ARG A 224 24.84 -14.94 -3.95
CA ARG A 224 23.47 -15.41 -4.16
C ARG A 224 23.00 -16.36 -3.06
N PHE A 225 21.69 -16.46 -2.89
CA PHE A 225 21.09 -17.59 -2.18
C PHE A 225 21.34 -18.90 -2.94
N VAL A 226 21.38 -20.01 -2.21
CA VAL A 226 21.33 -21.36 -2.76
C VAL A 226 20.50 -22.24 -1.84
N ILE A 227 19.43 -22.84 -2.38
CA ILE A 227 18.65 -23.87 -1.69
C ILE A 227 19.52 -25.13 -1.52
N ARG A 228 19.57 -25.66 -0.30
CA ARG A 228 20.38 -26.82 0.09
C ARG A 228 19.54 -28.09 0.31
N GLY A 229 18.24 -28.01 0.04
CA GLY A 229 17.30 -29.14 0.00
C GLY A 229 16.16 -29.02 1.02
N HIS A 230 15.18 -29.90 0.86
CA HIS A 230 14.01 -30.01 1.73
C HIS A 230 14.21 -31.20 2.68
N ARG A 231 13.98 -31.02 3.98
CA ARG A 231 13.95 -32.15 4.93
C ARG A 231 12.60 -32.26 5.61
N SER A 232 11.93 -33.39 5.42
CA SER A 232 10.83 -33.84 6.26
C SER A 232 11.39 -34.27 7.63
N PHE A 233 11.01 -33.59 8.71
CA PHE A 233 11.57 -33.86 10.03
C PHE A 233 10.73 -34.91 10.79
N SER A 234 11.23 -36.14 10.89
CA SER A 234 10.59 -37.26 11.62
C SER A 234 10.95 -37.32 13.12
N GLY A 235 11.67 -36.32 13.64
CA GLY A 235 12.04 -36.23 15.06
C GLY A 235 10.98 -35.53 15.90
N LYS A 236 10.75 -36.03 17.13
CA LYS A 236 9.96 -35.29 18.14
C LYS A 236 10.70 -34.00 18.50
N VAL A 237 10.19 -32.85 18.05
CA VAL A 237 10.59 -31.54 18.60
C VAL A 237 10.05 -31.48 20.03
N SER A 238 10.94 -31.64 21.02
CA SER A 238 10.59 -31.72 22.45
C SER A 238 9.96 -30.46 23.04
N ASP A 239 10.09 -29.33 22.35
CA ASP A 239 9.64 -28.04 22.81
C ASP A 239 8.22 -27.78 22.33
N ASN A 240 7.28 -28.01 23.24
CA ASN A 240 5.85 -27.93 22.99
C ASN A 240 5.42 -26.50 22.60
N MET A 241 5.03 -26.32 21.34
CA MET A 241 4.22 -25.20 20.86
C MET A 241 3.49 -25.59 19.56
N ASP A 242 4.16 -26.27 18.62
CA ASP A 242 3.56 -26.82 17.39
C ASP A 242 3.79 -28.34 17.27
N ALA A 243 3.27 -29.12 18.22
CA ALA A 243 3.41 -30.58 18.24
C ALA A 243 2.13 -31.34 17.85
N ARG A 244 1.06 -30.65 17.40
CA ARG A 244 -0.22 -31.30 17.08
C ARG A 244 -0.23 -32.07 15.76
N ASN A 245 0.41 -31.56 14.71
CA ASN A 245 0.58 -32.25 13.43
C ASN A 245 2.07 -32.46 13.16
N GLY A 246 2.55 -33.70 13.29
CA GLY A 246 3.98 -34.06 13.21
C GLY A 246 4.57 -34.09 11.80
N GLN A 247 4.12 -33.21 10.90
CA GLN A 247 4.64 -33.08 9.54
C GLN A 247 4.85 -31.61 9.20
N GLY A 248 6.07 -31.27 8.78
CA GLY A 248 6.43 -29.97 8.25
C GLY A 248 7.74 -30.11 7.48
N GLN A 249 7.81 -29.48 6.31
CA GLN A 249 9.03 -29.44 5.53
C GLN A 249 9.93 -28.32 6.07
N CYS A 250 11.21 -28.62 6.26
CA CYS A 250 12.24 -27.62 6.52
C CYS A 250 12.91 -27.26 5.18
N HIS A 251 12.70 -26.03 4.71
CA HIS A 251 13.25 -25.51 3.46
C HIS A 251 14.62 -24.89 3.76
N ILE A 252 15.70 -25.63 3.51
CA ILE A 252 17.05 -25.22 3.90
C ILE A 252 17.66 -24.38 2.78
N TYR A 253 18.14 -23.20 3.11
CA TYR A 253 18.96 -22.36 2.24
C TYR A 253 20.27 -21.96 2.91
N GLY A 254 21.18 -21.45 2.11
CA GLY A 254 22.36 -20.74 2.56
C GLY A 254 22.86 -19.86 1.42
N PHE A 255 24.12 -19.50 1.46
CA PHE A 255 24.71 -18.59 0.50
C PHE A 255 25.75 -19.30 -0.37
N GLN A 256 25.96 -18.78 -1.58
CA GLN A 256 27.17 -18.97 -2.35
C GLN A 256 27.74 -17.57 -2.63
N VAL A 257 29.02 -17.40 -2.34
CA VAL A 257 29.77 -16.15 -2.53
C VAL A 257 31.02 -16.47 -3.34
N ALA A 258 31.44 -15.53 -4.18
CA ALA A 258 32.69 -15.60 -4.94
C ALA A 258 33.94 -15.48 -4.03
N SER A 259 35.12 -15.39 -4.64
CA SER A 259 36.37 -15.19 -3.89
C SER A 259 36.45 -13.76 -3.34
N TYR A 260 36.87 -13.62 -2.09
CA TYR A 260 36.94 -12.35 -1.35
C TYR A 260 38.20 -12.32 -0.46
N ASP A 261 38.60 -11.14 -0.01
CA ASP A 261 39.78 -10.98 0.86
C ASP A 261 39.44 -11.35 2.30
N LYS A 262 39.89 -12.53 2.72
CA LYS A 262 39.61 -13.11 4.05
C LYS A 262 40.26 -12.37 5.22
N ARG A 263 41.03 -11.31 4.98
CA ARG A 263 41.56 -10.39 6.01
C ARG A 263 40.51 -9.40 6.51
N TYR A 264 39.50 -9.11 5.71
CA TYR A 264 38.40 -8.19 6.05
C TYR A 264 37.12 -8.98 6.34
N PRO A 265 36.17 -8.43 7.12
CA PRO A 265 34.82 -8.98 7.20
C PRO A 265 34.17 -9.05 5.82
N LEU A 266 33.24 -9.99 5.66
CA LEU A 266 32.33 -10.09 4.54
C LEU A 266 30.90 -9.94 5.09
N ILE A 267 30.18 -8.95 4.60
CA ILE A 267 28.78 -8.70 4.93
C ILE A 267 27.91 -9.36 3.87
N ILE A 268 26.88 -10.08 4.30
CA ILE A 268 25.82 -10.62 3.46
C ILE A 268 24.51 -10.00 3.96
N ASP A 269 23.85 -9.21 3.10
CA ASP A 269 22.68 -8.37 3.39
C ASP A 269 21.48 -8.79 2.51
N PRO A 270 20.54 -9.61 3.03
CA PRO A 270 19.32 -10.02 2.34
C PRO A 270 18.17 -9.03 2.55
N ILE A 271 18.06 -8.03 1.67
CA ILE A 271 17.05 -6.96 1.73
C ILE A 271 15.63 -7.52 1.57
N LEU A 272 14.77 -7.37 2.58
CA LEU A 272 13.33 -7.69 2.54
C LEU A 272 12.56 -6.50 1.95
N ILE A 273 11.95 -6.64 0.75
CA ILE A 273 11.52 -5.46 -0.03
C ILE A 273 10.38 -4.67 0.65
N TYR A 274 9.23 -5.29 0.88
CA TYR A 274 8.16 -4.77 1.74
C TYR A 274 7.08 -5.82 2.02
N SER A 275 6.35 -5.60 3.11
CA SER A 275 4.92 -5.88 3.26
C SER A 275 4.36 -4.75 4.12
N THR A 276 3.16 -4.24 3.82
CA THR A 276 2.64 -3.02 4.45
C THR A 276 1.12 -3.00 4.51
N TYR A 277 0.58 -2.18 5.40
CA TYR A 277 -0.86 -1.94 5.54
C TYR A 277 -1.26 -0.68 4.76
N LEU A 278 -2.41 -0.74 4.07
CA LEU A 278 -3.04 0.39 3.40
C LEU A 278 -4.46 0.55 3.95
N GLY A 279 -4.66 1.57 4.79
CA GLY A 279 -5.90 1.82 5.54
C GLY A 279 -5.68 2.81 6.70
N GLY A 280 -6.77 3.20 7.37
CA GLY A 280 -6.80 4.07 8.55
C GLY A 280 -7.46 3.40 9.77
N SER A 281 -8.24 4.16 10.54
CA SER A 281 -8.81 3.73 11.83
C SER A 281 -10.07 2.85 11.75
N ARG A 282 -10.63 2.61 10.56
CA ARG A 282 -11.93 1.94 10.34
C ARG A 282 -11.82 0.87 9.23
N PRO A 283 -12.90 0.10 8.97
CA PRO A 283 -12.90 -0.90 7.90
C PRO A 283 -12.73 -0.25 6.52
N ASP A 284 -11.59 -0.54 5.91
CA ASP A 284 -11.24 -0.16 4.54
C ASP A 284 -11.09 -1.43 3.70
N TYR A 285 -11.49 -1.36 2.44
CA TYR A 285 -11.56 -2.52 1.54
C TYR A 285 -10.97 -2.16 0.18
N ALA A 286 -9.77 -2.64 -0.11
CA ALA A 286 -9.22 -2.65 -1.45
C ALA A 286 -10.00 -3.63 -2.34
N TYR A 287 -10.37 -3.20 -3.54
CA TYR A 287 -11.14 -4.01 -4.50
C TYR A 287 -10.43 -4.14 -5.86
N GLY A 288 -9.76 -3.09 -6.33
CA GLY A 288 -9.04 -3.09 -7.61
C GLY A 288 -7.55 -2.78 -7.45
N ILE A 289 -6.72 -3.37 -8.31
CA ILE A 289 -5.29 -3.05 -8.41
C ILE A 289 -4.80 -3.08 -9.87
N ALA A 290 -3.95 -2.11 -10.24
CA ALA A 290 -3.25 -2.03 -11.52
C ALA A 290 -1.77 -1.68 -11.29
N VAL A 291 -0.92 -1.82 -12.32
CA VAL A 291 0.52 -1.49 -12.25
C VAL A 291 0.94 -0.79 -13.54
N ASP A 292 1.74 0.28 -13.45
CA ASP A 292 2.27 0.99 -14.63
C ASP A 292 3.62 0.43 -15.13
N SER A 293 4.06 0.89 -16.30
CA SER A 293 5.31 0.44 -16.94
C SER A 293 6.60 0.83 -16.20
N ALA A 294 6.51 1.67 -15.16
CA ALA A 294 7.62 1.95 -14.24
C ALA A 294 7.56 1.07 -12.97
N GLY A 295 6.52 0.24 -12.82
CA GLY A 295 6.32 -0.68 -11.71
C GLY A 295 5.45 -0.13 -10.57
N ASN A 296 4.96 1.11 -10.66
CA ASN A 296 4.13 1.71 -9.59
C ASN A 296 2.78 1.00 -9.51
N ALA A 297 2.33 0.63 -8.31
CA ALA A 297 1.09 -0.11 -8.08
C ALA A 297 -0.05 0.82 -7.65
N TYR A 298 -1.18 0.77 -8.34
CA TYR A 298 -2.34 1.66 -8.14
C TYR A 298 -3.48 0.82 -7.56
N VAL A 299 -3.89 1.13 -6.33
CA VAL A 299 -4.94 0.42 -5.60
C VAL A 299 -6.18 1.31 -5.49
N THR A 300 -7.36 0.75 -5.72
CA THR A 300 -8.64 1.40 -5.42
C THR A 300 -9.52 0.48 -4.58
N GLY A 301 -10.53 1.08 -3.96
CA GLY A 301 -11.43 0.42 -3.04
C GLY A 301 -12.35 1.44 -2.38
N ARG A 302 -12.93 1.08 -1.23
CA ARG A 302 -13.66 2.03 -0.38
C ARG A 302 -13.01 2.16 1.00
N THR A 303 -13.17 3.32 1.60
CA THR A 303 -12.66 3.65 2.94
C THR A 303 -13.79 4.20 3.81
N TRP A 304 -13.89 3.69 5.05
CA TRP A 304 -14.71 4.34 6.09
C TRP A 304 -13.85 5.18 7.04
N SER A 305 -12.53 5.09 6.91
CA SER A 305 -11.53 5.84 7.67
C SER A 305 -11.51 7.32 7.26
N PRO A 306 -11.83 8.28 8.15
CA PRO A 306 -11.57 9.71 7.90
C PRO A 306 -10.06 10.04 7.87
N ASP A 307 -9.23 9.10 8.36
CA ASP A 307 -7.78 9.13 8.46
C ASP A 307 -7.10 8.15 7.48
N PHE A 308 -7.77 7.81 6.37
CA PHE A 308 -7.13 7.05 5.29
C PHE A 308 -5.90 7.82 4.76
N PRO A 309 -4.78 7.15 4.46
CA PRO A 309 -3.54 7.84 4.08
C PRO A 309 -3.69 8.54 2.73
N VAL A 310 -3.79 9.88 2.76
CA VAL A 310 -3.83 10.76 1.58
C VAL A 310 -2.51 11.48 1.34
N VAL A 311 -2.13 11.62 0.07
CA VAL A 311 -0.85 12.20 -0.40
C VAL A 311 -1.08 12.86 -1.76
N ASN A 312 -0.61 14.09 -1.97
CA ASN A 312 -0.75 14.82 -3.25
C ASN A 312 -2.20 14.90 -3.81
N ALA A 313 -3.18 14.78 -2.91
CA ALA A 313 -4.55 14.44 -3.25
C ALA A 313 -5.36 15.57 -3.89
N ILE A 314 -6.33 15.17 -4.72
CA ILE A 314 -7.42 16.03 -5.22
C ILE A 314 -8.38 16.33 -4.06
N ASP A 315 -8.90 15.27 -3.43
CA ASP A 315 -9.68 15.35 -2.19
C ASP A 315 -8.89 14.76 -1.01
N LYS A 316 -8.84 15.53 0.07
CA LYS A 316 -8.03 15.33 1.27
C LYS A 316 -8.85 14.89 2.47
N SER A 317 -10.17 14.83 2.35
CA SER A 317 -11.09 14.56 3.45
C SER A 317 -12.21 13.63 3.02
N ARG A 318 -12.38 12.51 3.73
CA ARG A 318 -13.57 11.69 3.59
C ARG A 318 -14.82 12.52 3.91
N ASN A 319 -15.85 12.41 3.08
CA ASN A 319 -17.17 12.99 3.24
C ASN A 319 -17.95 12.33 4.39
N LYS A 320 -19.29 12.36 4.33
CA LYS A 320 -20.15 11.81 5.38
C LYS A 320 -20.06 10.27 5.45
N SER A 321 -20.06 9.57 4.32
CA SER A 321 -20.18 8.10 4.21
C SER A 321 -18.88 7.40 3.74
N GLU A 322 -18.92 6.10 3.45
CA GLU A 322 -17.81 5.42 2.74
C GLU A 322 -17.48 6.12 1.41
N ASP A 323 -16.25 6.61 1.21
CA ASP A 323 -15.79 7.14 -0.09
C ASP A 323 -14.91 6.11 -0.82
N VAL A 324 -14.72 6.32 -2.13
CA VAL A 324 -13.66 5.65 -2.90
C VAL A 324 -12.29 6.17 -2.43
N PHE A 325 -11.28 5.31 -2.40
CA PHE A 325 -9.89 5.75 -2.37
C PHE A 325 -9.15 5.35 -3.66
N ILE A 326 -8.14 6.13 -4.03
CA ILE A 326 -7.27 5.84 -5.18
C ILE A 326 -5.82 6.12 -4.79
N THR A 327 -5.03 5.08 -4.57
CA THR A 327 -3.65 5.12 -4.03
C THR A 327 -2.63 4.57 -5.03
N LYS A 328 -1.72 5.41 -5.52
CA LYS A 328 -0.53 5.01 -6.27
C LYS A 328 0.65 4.81 -5.30
N LEU A 329 1.17 3.60 -5.20
CA LEU A 329 2.42 3.22 -4.53
C LEU A 329 3.59 3.25 -5.52
N ASN A 330 4.79 3.57 -5.07
CA ASN A 330 5.99 3.48 -5.92
C ASN A 330 6.37 2.03 -6.24
N ALA A 331 7.23 1.85 -7.26
CA ALA A 331 7.69 0.53 -7.71
C ALA A 331 8.42 -0.31 -6.65
N GLU A 332 9.02 0.34 -5.65
CA GLU A 332 9.64 -0.33 -4.50
C GLU A 332 8.62 -0.73 -3.42
N GLY A 333 7.38 -0.26 -3.48
CA GLY A 333 6.34 -0.44 -2.45
C GLY A 333 6.65 0.22 -1.11
N THR A 334 7.60 1.17 -1.09
CA THR A 334 8.10 1.85 0.11
C THR A 334 7.35 3.14 0.43
N GLY A 335 6.55 3.69 -0.49
CA GLY A 335 5.83 4.94 -0.31
C GLY A 335 4.67 5.15 -1.27
N ILE A 336 3.76 6.04 -0.87
CA ILE A 336 2.64 6.51 -1.68
C ILE A 336 3.13 7.70 -2.54
N VAL A 337 2.94 7.61 -3.86
CA VAL A 337 3.18 8.68 -4.84
C VAL A 337 2.02 9.69 -4.83
N TYR A 338 0.79 9.18 -4.86
CA TYR A 338 -0.42 9.95 -4.54
C TYR A 338 -1.47 9.03 -3.91
N SER A 339 -2.35 9.59 -3.11
CA SER A 339 -3.54 8.90 -2.59
C SER A 339 -4.63 9.92 -2.31
N THR A 340 -5.82 9.73 -2.87
CA THR A 340 -6.96 10.66 -2.79
C THR A 340 -8.23 9.94 -2.40
N TYR A 341 -9.14 10.64 -1.73
CA TYR A 341 -10.55 10.26 -1.73
C TYR A 341 -11.18 10.60 -3.10
N LEU A 342 -12.33 9.99 -3.38
CA LEU A 342 -13.25 10.33 -4.47
C LEU A 342 -14.66 9.91 -4.05
N GLY A 343 -15.60 10.84 -3.99
CA GLY A 343 -16.97 10.57 -3.60
C GLY A 343 -17.75 11.84 -3.26
N GLY A 344 -19.02 11.67 -2.94
CA GLY A 344 -19.94 12.71 -2.49
C GLY A 344 -20.48 12.43 -1.08
N ASN A 345 -21.74 12.73 -0.82
CA ASN A 345 -22.29 12.70 0.55
C ASN A 345 -22.89 11.36 1.01
N ASP A 346 -23.03 10.34 0.16
CA ASP A 346 -23.41 8.98 0.55
C ASP A 346 -22.29 7.97 0.18
N ARG A 347 -22.58 6.67 0.03
CA ARG A 347 -21.55 5.62 -0.09
C ARG A 347 -21.10 5.36 -1.52
N ASP A 348 -19.81 5.52 -1.75
CA ASP A 348 -19.20 5.35 -3.06
C ASP A 348 -18.14 4.22 -3.03
N TYR A 349 -18.06 3.48 -4.13
CA TYR A 349 -17.38 2.19 -4.21
C TYR A 349 -16.56 2.06 -5.51
N GLY A 350 -15.24 2.26 -5.45
CA GLY A 350 -14.36 1.98 -6.59
C GLY A 350 -14.01 0.49 -6.63
N TYR A 351 -14.40 -0.20 -7.70
CA TYR A 351 -14.19 -1.65 -7.85
C TYR A 351 -13.09 -1.98 -8.86
N GLY A 352 -13.09 -1.30 -10.00
CA GLY A 352 -12.11 -1.47 -11.06
C GLY A 352 -11.11 -0.30 -11.10
N ILE A 353 -9.84 -0.61 -11.38
CA ILE A 353 -8.83 0.38 -11.76
C ILE A 353 -7.98 -0.13 -12.92
N ALA A 354 -7.71 0.74 -13.89
CA ALA A 354 -6.79 0.53 -14.99
C ALA A 354 -5.87 1.76 -15.14
N VAL A 355 -4.72 1.61 -15.80
CA VAL A 355 -3.73 2.68 -15.98
C VAL A 355 -3.23 2.69 -17.42
N ASP A 356 -3.15 3.87 -18.04
CA ASP A 356 -2.61 3.99 -19.40
C ASP A 356 -1.08 4.16 -19.44
N SER A 357 -0.49 4.10 -20.65
CA SER A 357 0.96 4.23 -20.87
C SER A 357 1.56 5.60 -20.52
N ALA A 358 0.74 6.60 -20.21
CA ALA A 358 1.17 7.88 -19.65
C ALA A 358 1.04 7.92 -18.10
N GLY A 359 0.55 6.86 -17.46
CA GLY A 359 0.37 6.74 -16.02
C GLY A 359 -0.97 7.26 -15.50
N ASN A 360 -1.91 7.65 -16.38
CA ASN A 360 -3.23 8.14 -15.96
C ASN A 360 -4.06 6.98 -15.42
N ALA A 361 -4.70 7.15 -14.25
CA ALA A 361 -5.53 6.12 -13.63
C ALA A 361 -7.01 6.29 -14.00
N TYR A 362 -7.66 5.19 -14.34
CA TYR A 362 -9.07 5.10 -14.72
C TYR A 362 -9.75 4.21 -13.68
N VAL A 363 -10.65 4.78 -12.89
CA VAL A 363 -11.36 4.09 -11.82
C VAL A 363 -12.83 4.01 -12.17
N ALA A 364 -13.43 2.85 -11.95
CA ALA A 364 -14.85 2.63 -12.18
C ALA A 364 -15.48 1.83 -11.03
N GLY A 365 -16.78 2.01 -10.84
CA GLY A 365 -17.46 1.48 -9.68
C GLY A 365 -18.94 1.85 -9.64
N ARG A 366 -19.45 2.14 -8.44
CA ARG A 366 -20.76 2.78 -8.25
C ARG A 366 -20.74 3.89 -7.21
N THR A 367 -21.76 4.74 -7.28
CA THR A 367 -22.02 5.86 -6.38
C THR A 367 -23.47 5.80 -5.88
N ILE A 368 -23.68 6.07 -4.58
CA ILE A 368 -25.01 6.43 -4.03
C ILE A 368 -25.12 7.97 -3.95
N SER A 369 -24.00 8.68 -4.02
CA SER A 369 -23.93 10.13 -3.99
C SER A 369 -24.51 10.78 -5.26
N SER A 370 -25.60 11.54 -5.11
CA SER A 370 -26.14 12.43 -6.13
C SER A 370 -25.32 13.71 -6.34
N ASP A 371 -24.28 13.90 -5.53
CA ASP A 371 -23.26 14.95 -5.61
C ASP A 371 -21.85 14.37 -5.82
N PHE A 372 -21.75 13.24 -6.53
CA PHE A 372 -20.48 12.62 -6.91
C PHE A 372 -19.68 13.55 -7.86
N PRO A 373 -18.34 13.64 -7.74
CA PRO A 373 -17.56 14.55 -8.57
C PRO A 373 -17.60 14.21 -10.07
N VAL A 374 -18.29 15.05 -10.86
CA VAL A 374 -18.40 14.95 -12.32
C VAL A 374 -17.60 16.05 -13.03
N VAL A 375 -16.94 15.71 -14.14
CA VAL A 375 -16.06 16.60 -14.93
C VAL A 375 -16.09 16.14 -16.39
N HIS A 376 -16.43 17.02 -17.35
CA HIS A 376 -16.53 16.65 -18.77
C HIS A 376 -17.35 15.36 -18.99
N ALA A 377 -18.46 15.24 -18.27
CA ALA A 377 -19.28 14.04 -18.21
C ALA A 377 -20.07 13.81 -19.50
N ILE A 378 -20.52 12.57 -19.69
CA ILE A 378 -21.54 12.19 -20.69
C ILE A 378 -22.93 12.17 -20.02
N ASP A 379 -22.95 11.86 -18.72
CA ASP A 379 -24.10 11.98 -17.83
C ASP A 379 -23.64 12.62 -16.51
N ASP A 380 -24.22 13.78 -16.17
CA ASP A 380 -23.85 14.60 -15.01
C ASP A 380 -24.86 14.54 -13.85
N SER A 381 -25.91 13.71 -13.95
CA SER A 381 -26.84 13.43 -12.85
C SER A 381 -26.88 11.95 -12.48
N GLY A 382 -26.91 11.67 -11.17
CA GLY A 382 -27.34 10.36 -10.66
C GLY A 382 -28.85 10.19 -10.86
N ASN A 383 -29.25 9.12 -11.53
CA ASN A 383 -30.59 8.90 -12.06
C ASN A 383 -31.32 7.73 -11.37
N GLY A 384 -30.59 6.82 -10.71
CA GLY A 384 -31.12 5.65 -10.00
C GLY A 384 -30.98 5.67 -8.46
N GLU A 385 -31.20 4.52 -7.81
CA GLU A 385 -30.87 4.29 -6.39
C GLU A 385 -29.35 4.21 -6.17
N TYR A 386 -28.63 3.72 -7.18
CA TYR A 386 -27.19 3.89 -7.33
C TYR A 386 -26.80 3.68 -8.78
N ASP A 387 -25.98 4.58 -9.28
CA ASP A 387 -25.44 4.54 -10.64
C ASP A 387 -24.01 4.01 -10.63
N ALA A 388 -23.57 3.45 -11.76
CA ALA A 388 -22.15 3.26 -11.96
C ALA A 388 -21.46 4.61 -12.22
N PHE A 389 -20.14 4.65 -12.04
CA PHE A 389 -19.33 5.82 -12.43
C PHE A 389 -18.07 5.37 -13.18
N VAL A 390 -17.52 6.28 -13.99
CA VAL A 390 -16.16 6.16 -14.54
C VAL A 390 -15.43 7.50 -14.39
N THR A 391 -14.30 7.48 -13.68
CA THR A 391 -13.46 8.64 -13.38
C THR A 391 -12.02 8.40 -13.86
N LYS A 392 -11.46 9.34 -14.60
CA LYS A 392 -10.04 9.35 -14.99
C LYS A 392 -9.30 10.44 -14.22
N LEU A 393 -8.19 10.08 -13.57
CA LEU A 393 -7.21 11.01 -12.99
C LEU A 393 -5.98 11.14 -13.90
N ASN A 394 -5.30 12.28 -13.83
CA ASN A 394 -3.97 12.41 -14.43
C ASN A 394 -2.90 11.58 -13.69
N ALA A 395 -1.74 11.39 -14.32
CA ALA A 395 -0.66 10.53 -13.80
C ALA A 395 -0.04 10.99 -12.46
N GLU A 396 -0.19 12.26 -12.14
CA GLU A 396 0.22 12.89 -10.88
C GLU A 396 -0.84 12.75 -9.77
N GLY A 397 -2.08 12.39 -10.11
CA GLY A 397 -3.20 12.29 -9.16
C GLY A 397 -3.71 13.64 -8.64
N THR A 398 -3.54 14.72 -9.41
CA THR A 398 -3.82 16.11 -9.01
C THR A 398 -5.02 16.75 -9.71
N SER A 399 -5.59 16.10 -10.72
CA SER A 399 -6.77 16.56 -11.46
C SER A 399 -7.60 15.40 -12.00
N ILE A 400 -8.92 15.56 -11.98
CA ILE A 400 -9.86 14.72 -12.73
C ILE A 400 -9.80 15.17 -14.19
N VAL A 401 -9.49 14.26 -15.10
CA VAL A 401 -9.46 14.48 -16.56
C VAL A 401 -10.86 14.35 -17.15
N TYR A 402 -11.63 13.37 -16.67
CA TYR A 402 -13.08 13.30 -16.83
C TYR A 402 -13.68 12.46 -15.69
N SER A 403 -14.96 12.65 -15.40
CA SER A 403 -15.75 11.83 -14.48
C SER A 403 -17.22 11.93 -14.84
N THR A 404 -17.89 10.79 -14.97
CA THR A 404 -19.27 10.68 -15.46
C THR A 404 -20.04 9.63 -14.66
N TYR A 405 -21.35 9.85 -14.49
CA TYR A 405 -22.29 8.78 -14.15
C TYR A 405 -22.45 7.83 -15.34
N LEU A 406 -23.03 6.66 -15.05
CA LEU A 406 -23.37 5.61 -15.98
C LEU A 406 -24.52 4.77 -15.39
N GLY A 407 -25.73 4.96 -15.91
CA GLY A 407 -26.86 4.15 -15.49
C GLY A 407 -28.18 4.57 -16.09
N GLY A 408 -29.26 4.12 -15.48
CA GLY A 408 -30.64 4.50 -15.80
C GLY A 408 -31.45 4.76 -14.54
N SER A 409 -32.75 4.51 -14.57
CA SER A 409 -33.66 4.89 -13.46
C SER A 409 -33.74 3.92 -12.28
N ASP A 410 -33.05 2.77 -12.29
CA ASP A 410 -33.04 1.79 -11.18
C ASP A 410 -31.67 1.66 -10.50
N ARG A 411 -30.82 0.73 -10.96
CA ARG A 411 -29.59 0.29 -10.26
C ARG A 411 -28.56 -0.20 -11.27
N ASP A 412 -27.41 0.45 -11.27
CA ASP A 412 -26.32 0.24 -12.21
C ASP A 412 -24.98 0.03 -11.50
N HIS A 413 -24.11 -0.81 -12.06
CA HIS A 413 -22.95 -1.30 -11.33
C HIS A 413 -21.80 -1.72 -12.25
N VAL A 414 -20.65 -1.05 -12.19
CA VAL A 414 -19.42 -1.50 -12.86
C VAL A 414 -18.48 -2.20 -11.87
N TYR A 415 -17.96 -3.37 -12.27
CA TYR A 415 -16.93 -4.11 -11.52
C TYR A 415 -15.56 -4.05 -12.19
N GLY A 416 -15.52 -4.04 -13.52
CA GLY A 416 -14.28 -4.13 -14.30
C GLY A 416 -14.09 -2.93 -15.21
N ILE A 417 -12.83 -2.48 -15.33
CA ILE A 417 -12.40 -1.52 -16.33
C ILE A 417 -11.07 -1.99 -16.96
N ALA A 418 -10.93 -1.81 -18.26
CA ALA A 418 -9.70 -2.03 -19.02
C ALA A 418 -9.47 -0.83 -19.94
N VAL A 419 -8.21 -0.55 -20.29
CA VAL A 419 -7.83 0.57 -21.16
C VAL A 419 -6.87 0.08 -22.23
N ASP A 420 -7.10 0.46 -23.49
CA ASP A 420 -6.23 0.08 -24.60
C ASP A 420 -5.08 1.09 -24.85
N SER A 421 -4.21 0.77 -25.80
CA SER A 421 -3.07 1.62 -26.18
C SER A 421 -3.47 2.93 -26.88
N ALA A 422 -4.70 3.06 -27.38
CA ALA A 422 -5.25 4.33 -27.87
C ALA A 422 -5.85 5.19 -26.75
N ARG A 423 -6.04 4.59 -25.55
CA ARG A 423 -6.65 5.13 -24.32
C ARG A 423 -8.18 5.12 -24.33
N ASN A 424 -8.80 4.21 -25.07
CA ASN A 424 -10.23 3.91 -24.93
C ASN A 424 -10.45 3.10 -23.64
N ALA A 425 -11.47 3.45 -22.86
CA ALA A 425 -11.87 2.72 -21.67
C ALA A 425 -13.02 1.75 -22.00
N TYR A 426 -12.87 0.49 -21.58
CA TYR A 426 -13.85 -0.58 -21.71
C TYR A 426 -14.30 -0.99 -20.31
N ILE A 427 -15.60 -1.06 -20.08
CA ILE A 427 -16.19 -1.28 -18.76
C ILE A 427 -17.16 -2.45 -18.76
N ALA A 428 -17.20 -3.20 -17.65
CA ALA A 428 -18.00 -4.40 -17.49
C ALA A 428 -18.74 -4.39 -16.14
N GLY A 429 -20.02 -4.74 -16.18
CA GLY A 429 -20.96 -4.51 -15.09
C GLY A 429 -22.31 -5.17 -15.30
N TRP A 430 -23.30 -4.74 -14.52
CA TRP A 430 -24.70 -5.09 -14.71
C TRP A 430 -25.60 -3.85 -14.49
N THR A 431 -26.79 -3.94 -15.07
CA THR A 431 -27.90 -3.00 -14.91
C THR A 431 -29.19 -3.80 -14.71
N ILE A 432 -30.16 -3.23 -14.01
CA ILE A 432 -31.57 -3.64 -14.11
C ILE A 432 -32.45 -2.54 -14.69
N SER A 433 -31.87 -1.37 -14.99
CA SER A 433 -32.54 -0.16 -15.42
C SER A 433 -33.06 -0.33 -16.85
N SER A 434 -34.37 -0.17 -17.03
CA SER A 434 -35.06 -0.48 -18.30
C SER A 434 -34.76 0.51 -19.45
N ASP A 435 -34.06 1.59 -19.12
CA ASP A 435 -33.71 2.75 -19.93
C ASP A 435 -32.18 2.92 -20.12
N PHE A 436 -31.39 1.90 -19.80
CA PHE A 436 -29.94 1.90 -20.03
C PHE A 436 -29.57 1.50 -21.49
N PRO A 437 -28.66 2.22 -22.18
CA PRO A 437 -28.06 3.50 -21.79
C PRO A 437 -29.03 4.67 -22.00
N PRO A 438 -28.90 5.75 -21.21
CA PRO A 438 -29.86 6.85 -21.20
C PRO A 438 -29.84 7.63 -22.53
N PRO A 439 -30.92 8.33 -22.93
CA PRO A 439 -30.99 9.04 -24.22
C PRO A 439 -29.93 10.14 -24.42
N THR A 440 -29.25 10.58 -23.37
CA THR A 440 -28.09 11.49 -23.40
C THR A 440 -26.85 10.83 -24.02
N TRP A 441 -26.75 9.50 -24.01
CA TRP A 441 -25.80 8.73 -24.81
C TRP A 441 -26.25 8.67 -26.29
N GLU A 442 -26.39 9.83 -26.95
CA GLU A 442 -26.33 9.84 -28.41
C GLU A 442 -24.96 9.32 -28.82
N ALA A 443 -24.95 8.11 -29.41
CA ALA A 443 -23.73 7.48 -29.86
C ALA A 443 -23.05 8.39 -30.88
N VAL A 444 -21.87 8.91 -30.54
CA VAL A 444 -20.92 9.46 -31.50
C VAL A 444 -20.40 8.29 -32.33
N VAL A 445 -21.23 7.84 -33.27
CA VAL A 445 -20.84 6.93 -34.33
C VAL A 445 -19.62 7.57 -34.98
N PRO A 446 -18.44 6.93 -34.95
CA PRO A 446 -17.28 7.50 -35.59
C PRO A 446 -17.60 7.59 -37.07
N ILE A 447 -17.82 8.82 -37.54
CA ILE A 447 -17.91 9.13 -38.97
C ILE A 447 -16.53 8.77 -39.51
N MET A 448 -16.39 7.55 -40.04
CA MET A 448 -15.21 7.16 -40.78
C MET A 448 -15.03 8.23 -41.86
N PRO A 449 -13.93 9.01 -41.85
CA PRO A 449 -13.78 10.10 -42.79
C PRO A 449 -13.84 9.49 -44.19
N MET A 450 -14.79 9.96 -45.01
CA MET A 450 -15.05 9.39 -46.32
C MET A 450 -13.98 9.89 -47.31
N GLU A 451 -12.72 9.52 -47.06
CA GLU A 451 -11.53 9.89 -47.82
C GLU A 451 -11.45 9.14 -49.16
N SER A 452 -12.42 9.41 -50.01
CA SER A 452 -12.30 9.36 -51.46
C SER A 452 -13.41 10.20 -52.07
N PRO A 453 -13.11 11.37 -52.67
CA PRO A 453 -14.10 12.18 -53.35
C PRO A 453 -14.54 11.47 -54.64
N TRP A 454 -15.58 10.64 -54.56
CA TRP A 454 -16.26 10.13 -55.74
C TRP A 454 -16.86 11.30 -56.50
N ILE A 455 -16.29 11.53 -57.68
CA ILE A 455 -16.53 12.65 -58.58
C ILE A 455 -18.02 12.97 -58.69
N ALA A 456 -18.40 14.21 -58.37
CA ALA A 456 -19.75 14.72 -58.52
C ALA A 456 -20.11 14.91 -60.00
N GLY A 457 -20.46 13.82 -60.69
CA GLY A 457 -21.17 13.89 -61.95
C GLY A 457 -22.60 14.37 -61.69
N GLU A 458 -22.91 15.63 -61.97
CA GLU A 458 -24.27 16.17 -61.83
C GLU A 458 -25.28 15.33 -62.60
N MET A 459 -26.25 14.75 -61.88
CA MET A 459 -27.39 14.03 -62.47
C MET A 459 -28.68 14.81 -62.20
N ARG A 460 -28.95 15.82 -63.03
CA ARG A 460 -30.20 16.58 -62.96
C ARG A 460 -31.31 15.87 -63.73
N ILE A 461 -32.41 15.57 -63.04
CA ILE A 461 -33.68 15.21 -63.67
C ILE A 461 -34.34 16.51 -64.13
N LEU A 462 -34.67 16.63 -65.42
CA LEU A 462 -35.48 17.73 -65.95
C LEU A 462 -36.98 17.39 -65.83
N PRO A 463 -37.89 18.39 -65.77
CA PRO A 463 -39.31 18.17 -65.44
C PRO A 463 -40.14 17.42 -66.51
N ASP A 464 -39.53 17.00 -67.62
CA ASP A 464 -40.16 16.40 -68.81
C ASP A 464 -39.90 14.90 -68.97
N GLY A 465 -39.19 14.27 -68.03
CA GLY A 465 -39.37 12.84 -67.72
C GLY A 465 -38.67 11.80 -68.62
N HIS A 466 -37.76 12.17 -69.52
CA HIS A 466 -37.14 11.24 -70.47
C HIS A 466 -35.59 11.25 -70.52
N GLY A 467 -34.96 10.37 -69.73
CA GLY A 467 -33.62 9.81 -70.01
C GLY A 467 -32.44 10.37 -69.21
N LEU A 468 -31.44 9.51 -68.97
CA LEU A 468 -30.21 9.80 -68.22
C LEU A 468 -28.97 9.30 -68.98
N ARG A 469 -27.85 10.02 -68.90
CA ARG A 469 -26.50 9.61 -69.36
C ARG A 469 -25.40 10.27 -68.50
N THR A 470 -24.22 9.65 -68.47
CA THR A 470 -23.01 10.14 -67.77
C THR A 470 -21.76 10.01 -68.64
N PHE A 471 -20.67 10.69 -68.27
CA PHE A 471 -19.37 10.65 -68.94
C PHE A 471 -18.24 10.33 -67.94
N PRO A 472 -17.20 9.56 -68.31
CA PRO A 472 -16.12 9.15 -67.41
C PRO A 472 -14.80 9.91 -67.60
N SER A 473 -13.96 9.89 -66.57
CA SER A 473 -12.50 10.01 -66.68
C SER A 473 -11.84 8.78 -66.04
N HIS A 474 -10.63 8.43 -66.46
CA HIS A 474 -9.96 7.17 -66.08
C HIS A 474 -8.68 7.41 -65.26
N MET A 475 -8.39 6.45 -64.38
CA MET A 475 -7.08 6.25 -63.75
C MET A 475 -6.39 5.03 -64.39
N ARG A 476 -5.05 5.03 -64.45
CA ARG A 476 -4.26 3.80 -64.66
C ARG A 476 -3.06 3.77 -63.71
N SER A 477 -2.69 2.56 -63.30
CA SER A 477 -1.61 2.26 -62.36
C SER A 477 -0.27 2.00 -63.07
N MET A 478 0.82 1.97 -62.28
CA MET A 478 2.16 1.60 -62.76
C MET A 478 2.28 0.08 -63.00
N THR A 479 2.97 -0.33 -64.08
CA THR A 479 4.12 -1.26 -64.06
C THR A 479 4.73 -1.46 -65.46
N ALA A 480 5.92 -2.06 -65.51
CA ALA A 480 6.64 -2.59 -66.69
C ALA A 480 7.29 -1.60 -67.69
N ALA A 481 8.59 -1.36 -67.45
CA ALA A 481 9.74 -1.57 -68.35
C ALA A 481 9.79 -1.08 -69.83
N THR A 482 11.01 -0.62 -70.16
CA THR A 482 11.71 -0.66 -71.47
C THR A 482 11.38 0.29 -72.63
N GLU A 483 12.46 0.94 -73.08
CA GLU A 483 12.80 1.38 -74.46
C GLU A 483 12.18 2.64 -75.12
N ASN A 484 13.03 3.68 -75.14
CA ASN A 484 13.54 4.37 -76.33
C ASN A 484 12.77 5.53 -77.03
N MET A 485 13.61 6.51 -77.41
CA MET A 485 13.48 7.47 -78.53
C MET A 485 12.43 8.58 -78.50
N THR A 486 12.90 9.75 -78.06
CA THR A 486 12.77 11.04 -78.79
C THR A 486 13.42 10.93 -80.20
N PRO A 487 13.23 11.88 -81.16
CA PRO A 487 12.72 13.26 -80.98
C PRO A 487 11.74 13.81 -82.04
N SER A 488 11.01 14.88 -81.65
CA SER A 488 11.00 16.16 -82.38
C SER A 488 10.35 17.25 -81.51
#